data_AF-A0A453Q438-F1
#
_entry.id   AF-A0A453Q438-F1
#
_cell.length_a   1.000
_cell.length_b   1.000
_cell.length_c   1.000
_cell.angle_alpha   90.00
_cell.angle_beta   90.00
_cell.angle_gamma   90.00
#
_symmetry.space_group_name_H-M   'P 1'
#
loop_
_entity.id
_entity.type
_entity.pdbx_description
1 polymer ?
#
loop_
_entity_poly.entity_id
_entity_poly.type
_entity_poly.pdbx_seq_one_letter_code
_entity_poly.pdbx_strand_id
1 'polypeptide(L)'
;VETVQPGTPVRSPANNDAQESHTIGVADEHIGAVVGRAGRNITEIIQQASGTRIKISDRGDFIPGTSDRKVTITGTSEAIQAAEAMIMQRVTASQER
;
A
#
# COMPACT_ATOMS: atom_id res chain seq x y z
N VAL A 1 -17.57 23.07 0.60
CA VAL A 1 -18.24 21.75 0.46
C VAL A 1 -17.22 20.78 -0.11
N GLU A 2 -17.25 19.53 0.36
CA GLU A 2 -16.33 18.41 0.06
C GLU A 2 -15.08 18.24 0.94
N THR A 3 -15.36 17.64 2.10
CA THR A 3 -14.61 16.59 2.82
C THR A 3 -13.09 16.57 2.82
N VAL A 4 -12.56 16.86 4.01
CA VAL A 4 -11.32 16.30 4.57
C VAL A 4 -11.11 14.84 4.18
N GLN A 5 -9.92 14.50 3.69
CA GLN A 5 -9.41 13.13 3.71
C GLN A 5 -8.49 13.00 4.94
N PRO A 6 -8.95 12.49 6.11
CA PRO A 6 -8.04 12.11 7.18
C PRO A 6 -7.45 10.74 6.84
N GLY A 7 -6.37 10.72 6.04
CA GLY A 7 -5.84 9.51 5.43
C GLY A 7 -4.50 9.00 5.93
N THR A 8 -3.76 9.74 6.76
CA THR A 8 -2.50 9.25 7.33
C THR A 8 -2.66 8.99 8.82
N PRO A 9 -2.73 7.73 9.29
CA PRO A 9 -2.66 7.45 10.71
C PRO A 9 -1.29 7.93 11.23
N VAL A 10 -1.35 8.94 12.08
CA VAL A 10 -0.23 9.44 12.86
C VAL A 10 0.34 8.29 13.68
N ARG A 11 1.61 7.94 13.42
CA ARG A 11 2.37 6.89 14.12
C ARG A 11 2.26 7.10 15.63
N SER A 12 1.49 6.25 16.28
CA SER A 12 1.40 6.18 17.74
C SER A 12 2.53 5.27 18.24
N PRO A 13 3.41 5.72 19.14
CA PRO A 13 4.39 4.83 19.75
C PRO A 13 3.68 3.98 20.83
N ALA A 14 4.09 2.71 20.93
CA ALA A 14 3.74 1.73 21.97
C ALA A 14 2.45 0.91 21.75
N ASN A 15 2.60 -0.25 21.11
CA ASN A 15 2.26 -1.57 21.68
C ASN A 15 2.70 -2.68 20.72
N ASN A 16 3.54 -3.59 21.20
CA ASN A 16 4.41 -4.44 20.39
C ASN A 16 3.73 -5.64 19.70
N ASP A 17 2.39 -5.75 19.72
CA ASP A 17 1.65 -6.88 19.17
C ASP A 17 0.33 -6.48 18.48
N ALA A 18 0.05 -5.18 18.34
CA ALA A 18 -1.15 -4.71 17.66
C ALA A 18 -0.94 -4.73 16.14
N GLN A 19 -1.74 -5.53 15.43
CA GLN A 19 -1.82 -5.41 13.97
C GLN A 19 -2.42 -4.05 13.63
N GLU A 20 -1.65 -3.21 12.98
CA GLU A 20 -2.08 -1.93 12.43
C GLU A 20 -2.53 -2.10 10.99
N SER A 21 -3.24 -1.10 10.46
CA SER A 21 -3.59 -1.04 9.04
C SER A 21 -3.20 0.32 8.47
N HIS A 22 -2.41 0.32 7.40
CA HIS A 22 -2.01 1.51 6.68
C HIS A 22 -2.57 1.50 5.27
N THR A 23 -3.05 2.64 4.79
CA THR A 23 -3.63 2.75 3.45
C THR A 23 -2.91 3.80 2.65
N ILE A 24 -2.38 3.41 1.50
CA ILE A 24 -1.66 4.29 0.58
C ILE A 24 -2.40 4.40 -0.76
N GLY A 25 -2.30 5.55 -1.40
CA GLY A 25 -2.75 5.77 -2.77
C GLY A 25 -1.61 5.49 -3.75
N VAL A 26 -1.86 4.64 -4.74
CA VAL A 26 -0.91 4.36 -5.82
C VAL A 26 -1.59 4.60 -7.16
N ALA A 27 -1.03 5.46 -8.00
CA ALA A 27 -1.55 5.74 -9.33
C ALA A 27 -1.81 4.44 -10.13
N ASP A 28 -2.94 4.37 -10.84
CA ASP A 28 -3.31 3.18 -11.60
C ASP A 28 -2.25 2.76 -12.63
N GLU A 29 -1.54 3.71 -13.23
CA GLU A 29 -0.44 3.42 -14.15
C GLU A 29 0.69 2.61 -13.49
N HIS A 30 0.98 2.86 -12.21
CA HIS A 30 2.06 2.22 -11.46
C HIS A 30 1.60 0.95 -10.74
N ILE A 31 0.30 0.77 -10.50
CA ILE A 31 -0.23 -0.41 -9.79
C ILE A 31 0.14 -1.70 -10.52
N GLY A 32 0.18 -1.67 -11.86
CA GLY A 32 0.54 -2.82 -12.68
C GLY A 32 1.96 -3.30 -12.41
N ALA A 33 2.89 -2.39 -12.14
CA ALA A 33 4.26 -2.72 -11.80
C ALA A 33 4.41 -3.19 -10.33
N VAL A 34 3.65 -2.60 -9.41
CA VAL A 34 3.61 -3.03 -8.00
C VAL A 34 3.06 -4.46 -7.87
N VAL A 35 1.99 -4.79 -8.59
CA VAL A 35 1.38 -6.13 -8.62
C VAL A 35 2.24 -7.11 -9.42
N GLY A 36 2.76 -6.65 -10.57
CA GLY A 36 3.51 -7.40 -11.56
C GLY A 36 2.71 -8.52 -12.23
N ARG A 37 3.39 -9.25 -13.12
CA ARG A 37 2.76 -10.34 -13.91
C ARG A 37 2.21 -11.41 -12.97
N ALA A 38 0.90 -11.70 -13.12
CA ALA A 38 0.16 -12.66 -12.31
C ALA A 38 0.20 -12.41 -10.79
N GLY A 39 0.43 -11.17 -10.34
CA GLY A 39 0.50 -10.86 -8.90
C GLY A 39 1.79 -11.30 -8.21
N ARG A 40 2.79 -11.79 -8.95
CA ARG A 40 4.02 -12.34 -8.36
C ARG A 40 4.79 -11.31 -7.54
N ASN A 41 4.79 -10.05 -7.98
CA ASN A 41 5.54 -8.98 -7.35
C ASN A 41 4.91 -8.57 -6.02
N ILE A 42 3.59 -8.41 -5.96
CA ILE A 42 2.89 -8.13 -4.69
C ILE A 42 2.98 -9.32 -3.73
N THR A 43 2.89 -10.55 -4.24
CA THR A 43 3.08 -11.77 -3.42
C THR A 43 4.48 -11.84 -2.82
N GLU A 44 5.51 -11.40 -3.54
CA GLU A 44 6.87 -11.31 -3.01
C GLU A 44 6.98 -10.28 -1.88
N ILE A 45 6.36 -9.11 -2.02
CA ILE A 45 6.31 -8.08 -0.96
C ILE A 45 5.63 -8.64 0.29
N ILE A 46 4.50 -9.32 0.12
CA ILE A 46 3.74 -9.93 1.23
C ILE A 46 4.58 -11.01 1.95
N GLN A 47 5.36 -11.79 1.20
CA GLN A 47 6.22 -12.82 1.79
C GLN A 47 7.44 -12.22 2.50
N GLN A 48 8.04 -11.15 1.97
CA GLN A 48 9.15 -10.45 2.62
C GLN A 48 8.69 -9.73 3.88
N ALA A 49 7.54 -9.05 3.83
CA ALA A 49 6.86 -8.50 4.98
C ALA A 49 6.03 -9.59 5.69
N SER A 50 6.73 -10.60 6.22
CA SER A 50 6.12 -11.78 6.84
C SER A 50 5.08 -11.37 7.90
N GLY A 51 3.88 -11.94 7.80
CA GLY A 51 2.76 -11.62 8.69
C GLY A 51 1.98 -10.34 8.34
N THR A 52 2.25 -9.72 7.18
CA THR A 52 1.44 -8.61 6.64
C THR A 52 0.41 -9.12 5.62
N ARG A 53 -0.68 -8.38 5.46
CA ARG A 53 -1.74 -8.61 4.48
C ARG A 53 -1.94 -7.36 3.65
N ILE A 54 -1.81 -7.50 2.33
CA ILE A 54 -1.99 -6.38 1.41
C ILE A 54 -3.26 -6.59 0.60
N LYS A 55 -4.09 -5.56 0.52
CA LYS A 55 -5.36 -5.54 -0.21
C LYS A 55 -5.38 -4.33 -1.13
N ILE A 56 -5.60 -4.59 -2.42
CA ILE A 56 -5.67 -3.56 -3.45
C ILE A 56 -7.14 -3.43 -3.85
N SER A 57 -7.65 -2.21 -3.92
CA SER A 57 -8.98 -1.90 -4.47
C SER A 57 -9.14 -2.45 -5.89
N ASP A 58 -10.36 -2.69 -6.38
CA ASP A 58 -10.60 -3.24 -7.73
C ASP A 58 -10.25 -2.24 -8.86
N ARG A 59 -10.24 -2.68 -10.12
CA ARG A 59 -9.97 -1.80 -11.26
C ARG A 59 -11.17 -0.87 -11.43
N GLY A 60 -10.92 0.44 -11.38
CA GLY A 60 -11.99 1.44 -11.37
C GLY A 60 -12.43 1.88 -9.98
N ASP A 61 -11.94 1.23 -8.91
CA ASP A 61 -12.15 1.67 -7.53
C ASP A 61 -10.96 2.54 -7.10
N PHE A 62 -11.09 3.84 -7.38
CA PHE A 62 -10.09 4.86 -7.08
C PHE A 62 -10.47 5.67 -5.84
N ILE A 63 -9.48 6.33 -5.25
CA ILE A 63 -9.73 7.32 -4.20
C ILE A 63 -10.58 8.45 -4.80
N PRO A 64 -11.69 8.86 -4.16
CA PRO A 64 -12.58 9.87 -4.71
C PRO A 64 -11.81 11.18 -4.93
N GLY A 65 -11.82 11.66 -6.17
CA GLY A 65 -11.09 12.86 -6.59
C GLY A 65 -9.67 12.60 -7.10
N THR A 66 -9.21 11.34 -7.16
CA THR A 66 -7.90 10.98 -7.75
C THR A 66 -8.01 9.77 -8.68
N SER A 67 -6.91 9.45 -9.37
CA SER A 67 -6.75 8.22 -10.19
C SER A 67 -5.86 7.19 -9.50
N ASP A 68 -5.78 7.27 -8.17
CA ASP A 68 -4.97 6.38 -7.34
C ASP A 68 -5.82 5.22 -6.85
N ARG A 69 -5.31 4.01 -7.01
CA ARG A 69 -5.87 2.81 -6.37
C ARG A 69 -5.47 2.76 -4.91
N LYS A 70 -6.45 2.39 -4.10
CA LYS A 70 -6.27 2.22 -2.66
C LYS A 70 -5.55 0.91 -2.38
N VAL A 71 -4.41 0.98 -1.71
CA VAL A 71 -3.65 -0.18 -1.24
C VAL A 71 -3.65 -0.16 0.28
N THR A 72 -4.34 -1.12 0.89
CA THR A 72 -4.40 -1.29 2.34
C THR A 72 -3.47 -2.41 2.77
N ILE A 73 -2.52 -2.09 3.64
CA ILE A 73 -1.54 -2.99 4.25
C ILE A 73 -1.98 -3.21 5.70
N THR A 74 -1.94 -4.43 6.20
CA THR A 74 -2.35 -4.77 7.57
C THR A 74 -1.35 -5.74 8.17
N GLY A 75 -0.76 -5.41 9.31
CA GLY A 75 0.29 -6.23 9.92
C GLY A 75 0.94 -5.53 11.10
N THR A 76 2.13 -5.98 11.49
CA THR A 76 2.92 -5.27 12.51
C THR A 76 3.46 -3.95 11.96
N SER A 77 3.73 -3.00 12.84
CA SER A 77 4.31 -1.70 12.46
C SER A 77 5.60 -1.86 11.63
N GLU A 78 6.42 -2.87 11.90
CA GLU A 78 7.63 -3.18 11.14
C GLU A 78 7.31 -3.78 9.75
N ALA A 79 6.39 -4.75 9.68
CA ALA A 79 5.99 -5.37 8.43
C ALA A 79 5.25 -4.40 7.49
N ILE A 80 4.45 -3.50 8.05
CA ILE A 80 3.79 -2.43 7.29
C ILE A 80 4.82 -1.51 6.65
N GLN A 81 5.79 -1.01 7.44
CA GLN A 81 6.82 -0.12 6.92
C GLN A 81 7.68 -0.80 5.84
N ALA A 82 8.03 -2.08 6.03
CA ALA A 82 8.74 -2.86 5.03
C ALA A 82 7.92 -3.02 3.73
N ALA A 83 6.65 -3.40 3.83
CA ALA A 83 5.76 -3.55 2.68
C ALA A 83 5.55 -2.23 1.94
N GLU A 84 5.32 -1.15 2.68
CA GLU A 84 5.13 0.20 2.13
C GLU A 84 6.37 0.67 1.38
N ALA A 85 7.56 0.54 1.98
CA ALA A 85 8.82 0.92 1.34
C ALA A 85 9.04 0.15 0.03
N MET A 86 8.77 -1.16 0.02
CA MET A 86 8.86 -1.96 -1.20
C MET A 86 7.85 -1.55 -2.27
N ILE A 87 6.60 -1.24 -1.87
CA ILE A 87 5.58 -0.74 -2.81
C ILE A 87 6.03 0.58 -3.41
N MET A 88 6.43 1.55 -2.58
CA MET A 88 6.92 2.84 -3.05
C MET A 88 8.14 2.68 -3.96
N GLN A 89 9.08 1.80 -3.63
CA GLN A 89 10.24 1.53 -4.47
C GLN A 89 9.82 1.00 -5.86
N ARG A 90 8.82 0.10 -5.92
CA ARG A 90 8.28 -0.42 -7.18
C ARG A 90 7.57 0.66 -8.00
N VAL A 91 6.84 1.55 -7.34
CA VAL A 91 6.20 2.72 -7.97
C VAL A 91 7.26 3.65 -8.54
N THR A 92 8.23 4.09 -7.73
CA THR A 92 9.31 5.00 -8.16
C THR A 92 10.12 4.40 -9.31
N ALA A 93 10.51 3.12 -9.22
CA ALA A 93 11.22 2.44 -10.29
C ALA A 93 10.42 2.31 -11.59
N SER A 94 9.10 2.50 -11.54
CA SER A 94 8.23 2.55 -12.72
C SER A 94 8.04 3.96 -13.25
N GLN A 95 8.12 5.00 -12.40
CA GLN A 95 8.10 6.40 -12.81
C GLN A 95 9.35 6.80 -13.61
N GLU A 96 10.49 6.15 -13.35
CA GLU A 96 11.77 6.44 -14.00
C GLU A 96 11.98 5.72 -15.35
N ARG A 97 10.96 5.07 -15.90
CA ARG A 97 11.06 4.26 -17.14
C ARG A 97 10.21 4.79 -18.30
#